data_AF-A0A3P7L276-F1
#
_entry.id   AF-A0A3P7L276-F1
#
_cell.length_a   1.000
_cell.length_b   1.000
_cell.length_c   1.000
_cell.angle_alpha   90.00
_cell.angle_beta   90.00
_cell.angle_gamma   90.00
#
_symmetry.space_group_name_H-M   'P 1'
#
loop_
_entity.id
_entity.type
_entity.pdbx_description
1 polymer ?
#
loop_
_entity_poly.entity_id
_entity_poly.type
_entity_poly.pdbx_seq_one_letter_code
_entity_poly.pdbx_strand_id
1 'polypeptide(L)'
;MHLTYMVINTLISLTSSYKYLVYSPFLGHSHVNFLGSLADVLTEGGHDVTVLMPETDIDEVNRTGVEITKRIIRSPGDPRATKVTNYCFTLVSAHY
;
A
#
# COMPACT_ATOMS: atom_id res chain seq x y z
N MET A 1 -29.51 7.54 -28.65
CA MET A 1 -28.54 8.43 -27.97
C MET A 1 -28.78 8.44 -26.47
N HIS A 2 -29.94 8.88 -25.95
CA HIS A 2 -30.14 8.93 -24.48
C HIS A 2 -30.31 7.55 -23.81
N LEU A 3 -31.09 6.66 -24.44
CA LEU A 3 -31.33 5.30 -23.94
C LEU A 3 -30.04 4.45 -23.89
N THR A 4 -29.17 4.63 -24.88
CA THR A 4 -27.87 3.94 -24.96
C THR A 4 -26.94 4.33 -23.80
N TYR A 5 -26.93 5.59 -23.36
CA TYR A 5 -26.15 6.01 -22.19
C TYR A 5 -26.69 5.39 -20.89
N MET A 6 -28.02 5.27 -20.74
CA MET A 6 -28.59 4.62 -19.55
C MET A 6 -28.20 3.13 -19.48
N VAL A 7 -28.23 2.43 -20.61
CA VAL A 7 -27.84 1.00 -20.68
C VAL A 7 -26.36 0.79 -20.37
N ILE A 8 -25.48 1.68 -20.82
CA ILE A 8 -24.04 1.60 -20.51
C ILE A 8 -23.81 1.78 -19.00
N ASN A 9 -24.50 2.72 -18.36
CA ASN A 9 -24.32 3.01 -16.93
C ASN A 9 -24.80 1.86 -16.02
N THR A 10 -25.87 1.16 -16.41
CA THR A 10 -26.35 -0.03 -15.68
C THR A 10 -25.40 -1.22 -15.83
N LEU A 11 -24.78 -1.41 -17.01
CA LEU A 11 -23.79 -2.47 -17.23
C LEU A 11 -22.51 -2.26 -16.40
N ILE A 12 -22.04 -1.01 -16.26
CA ILE A 12 -20.87 -0.69 -15.43
C ILE A 12 -21.16 -0.94 -13.95
N SER A 13 -22.39 -0.66 -13.50
CA SER A 13 -22.82 -0.89 -12.11
C SER A 13 -22.94 -2.36 -11.72
N LEU A 14 -22.98 -3.28 -12.69
CA LEU A 14 -23.00 -4.73 -12.47
C LEU A 14 -21.60 -5.32 -12.23
N THR A 15 -20.54 -4.52 -12.39
CA THR A 15 -19.17 -4.97 -12.20
C THR A 15 -18.80 -5.04 -10.72
N SER A 16 -18.20 -6.15 -10.30
CA SER A 16 -17.69 -6.29 -8.93
C SER A 16 -16.29 -5.71 -8.85
N SER A 17 -16.07 -4.89 -7.83
CA SER A 17 -14.75 -4.47 -7.41
C SER A 17 -13.92 -5.66 -6.92
N TYR A 18 -12.67 -5.78 -7.38
CA TYR A 18 -11.71 -6.74 -6.86
C TYR A 18 -11.15 -6.30 -5.49
N LYS A 19 -10.83 -7.29 -4.66
CA LYS A 19 -10.20 -7.08 -3.35
C LYS A 19 -8.69 -7.24 -3.46
N TYR A 20 -7.94 -6.19 -3.15
CA TYR A 20 -6.48 -6.21 -3.17
C TYR A 20 -5.92 -6.13 -1.76
N LEU A 21 -4.82 -6.88 -1.53
CA LEU A 21 -4.00 -6.78 -0.34
C LEU A 21 -2.61 -6.31 -0.75
N VAL A 22 -2.29 -5.05 -0.44
CA VAL A 22 -0.99 -4.46 -0.70
C VAL A 22 -0.10 -4.71 0.52
N TYR A 23 0.94 -5.52 0.35
CA TYR A 23 1.91 -5.80 1.40
C TYR A 23 3.05 -4.78 1.33
N SER A 24 3.10 -3.87 2.30
CA SER A 24 4.07 -2.77 2.38
C SER A 24 4.82 -2.78 3.71
N PRO A 25 5.84 -3.65 3.86
CA PRO A 25 6.73 -3.58 5.01
C PRO A 25 7.50 -2.26 5.00
N PHE A 26 7.78 -1.73 6.19
CA PHE A 26 8.59 -0.52 6.36
C PHE A 26 10.05 -0.82 5.97
N LEU A 27 10.35 -0.69 4.67
CA LEU A 27 11.65 -0.95 4.04
C LEU A 27 12.14 0.33 3.35
N GLY A 28 12.34 1.38 4.14
CA GLY A 28 12.73 2.70 3.64
C GLY A 28 11.61 3.51 3.00
N HIS A 29 11.85 4.83 2.91
CA HIS A 29 10.83 5.82 2.54
C HIS A 29 10.30 5.64 1.12
N SER A 30 11.19 5.36 0.16
CA SER A 30 10.82 5.22 -1.25
C SER A 30 9.89 4.03 -1.49
N HIS A 31 10.13 2.92 -0.80
CA HIS A 31 9.33 1.70 -0.91
C HIS A 31 7.92 1.91 -0.35
N VAL A 32 7.83 2.51 0.84
CA VAL A 32 6.55 2.82 1.48
C VAL A 32 5.73 3.79 0.63
N ASN A 33 6.35 4.83 0.08
CA ASN A 33 5.66 5.78 -0.79
C ASN A 33 5.20 5.15 -2.11
N PHE A 34 6.04 4.35 -2.77
CA PHE A 34 5.66 3.67 -4.02
C PHE A 34 4.46 2.75 -3.83
N LEU A 35 4.48 1.92 -2.78
CA LEU A 35 3.38 1.00 -2.49
C LEU A 35 2.14 1.73 -2.00
N GLY A 36 2.30 2.86 -1.32
CA GLY A 36 1.18 3.72 -0.94
C GLY A 36 0.50 4.35 -2.14
N SER A 37 1.26 4.91 -3.09
CA SER A 37 0.71 5.42 -4.37
C SER A 37 0.05 4.30 -5.19
N LEU A 38 0.61 3.09 -5.19
CA LEU A 38 -0.03 1.94 -5.84
C LEU A 38 -1.38 1.61 -5.19
N ALA A 39 -1.45 1.60 -3.86
CA ALA A 39 -2.70 1.36 -3.14
C ALA A 39 -3.74 2.44 -3.47
N ASP A 40 -3.32 3.70 -3.57
CA ASP A 40 -4.19 4.82 -3.90
C ASP A 40 -4.73 4.74 -5.33
N VAL A 41 -3.89 4.44 -6.33
CA VAL A 41 -4.34 4.23 -7.71
C VAL A 41 -5.36 3.09 -7.80
N LEU A 42 -5.16 1.99 -7.07
CA LEU A 42 -6.11 0.89 -7.02
C LEU A 42 -7.43 1.31 -6.36
N THR A 43 -7.37 2.07 -5.26
CA THR A 43 -8.54 2.60 -4.56
C THR A 43 -9.32 3.59 -5.43
N GLU A 44 -8.63 4.49 -6.14
CA GLU A 44 -9.22 5.41 -7.12
C GLU A 44 -9.91 4.68 -8.28
N GLY A 45 -9.37 3.52 -8.69
CA GLY A 45 -10.01 2.60 -9.63
C GLY A 45 -11.30 1.94 -9.12
N GLY A 46 -11.71 2.23 -7.88
CA GLY A 46 -12.91 1.66 -7.25
C GLY A 46 -12.67 0.30 -6.60
N HIS A 47 -11.41 -0.10 -6.39
CA HIS A 47 -11.06 -1.37 -5.76
C HIS A 47 -11.15 -1.33 -4.22
N ASP A 48 -11.51 -2.45 -3.59
CA ASP A 48 -11.43 -2.59 -2.13
C ASP A 48 -10.01 -3.01 -1.74
N VAL A 49 -9.19 -2.01 -1.42
CA VAL A 49 -7.77 -2.19 -1.14
C VAL A 49 -7.54 -2.20 0.37
N THR A 50 -6.77 -3.19 0.83
CA THR A 50 -6.23 -3.27 2.19
C THR A 50 -4.72 -3.16 2.12
N VAL A 51 -4.11 -2.28 2.92
CA VAL A 51 -2.64 -2.19 3.03
C VAL A 51 -2.20 -2.88 4.31
N LEU A 52 -1.38 -3.91 4.20
CA LEU A 52 -0.74 -4.59 5.33
C LEU A 52 0.67 -4.07 5.50
N MET A 53 0.97 -3.51 6.66
CA MET A 53 2.25 -2.86 6.96
C MET A 53 2.93 -3.49 8.17
N PRO A 54 3.82 -4.48 7.97
CA PRO A 54 4.66 -5.00 9.03
C PRO A 54 5.74 -4.00 9.44
N GLU A 55 5.78 -3.70 10.73
CA GLU A 55 6.72 -2.77 11.36
C GLU A 55 8.13 -3.38 11.41
N THR A 56 8.87 -3.28 10.30
CA THR A 56 10.24 -3.79 10.16
C THR A 56 11.32 -2.74 10.42
N ASP A 57 10.94 -1.46 10.42
CA ASP A 57 11.84 -0.33 10.67
C ASP A 57 11.17 0.63 11.65
N ILE A 58 11.77 0.79 12.84
CA ILE A 58 11.23 1.55 13.97
C ILE A 58 11.22 3.05 13.67
N ASP A 59 12.21 3.52 12.93
CA ASP A 59 12.38 4.95 12.62
C ASP A 59 11.31 5.43 11.64
N GLU A 60 10.69 4.49 10.91
CA GLU A 60 9.74 4.77 9.85
C GLU A 60 8.29 4.38 10.13
N VAL A 61 7.99 3.76 11.28
CA VAL A 61 6.64 3.26 11.65
C VAL A 61 5.54 4.34 11.57
N ASN A 62 5.91 5.62 11.69
CA ASN A 62 4.97 6.72 11.63
C ASN A 62 4.46 7.04 10.21
N ARG A 63 5.09 6.51 9.15
CA ARG A 63 4.76 6.86 7.76
C ARG A 63 4.01 5.76 7.02
N THR A 64 2.84 6.07 6.47
CA THR A 64 2.07 5.10 5.68
C THR A 64 2.30 5.22 4.18
N GLY A 65 2.67 6.40 3.68
CA GLY A 65 2.86 6.67 2.24
C GLY A 65 1.56 6.67 1.42
N VAL A 66 0.41 6.57 2.10
CA VAL A 66 -0.93 6.40 1.54
C VAL A 66 -1.76 7.64 1.82
N GLU A 67 -2.40 8.20 0.79
CA GLU A 67 -3.23 9.42 0.87
C GLU A 67 -4.74 9.11 0.87
N ILE A 68 -5.17 8.09 0.10
CA ILE A 68 -6.59 7.84 -0.19
C ILE A 68 -7.07 6.55 0.47
N THR A 69 -6.22 5.51 0.47
CA THR A 69 -6.58 4.17 0.96
C THR A 69 -6.69 4.17 2.49
N LYS A 70 -7.91 4.07 3.03
CA LYS A 70 -8.15 4.18 4.48
C LYS A 70 -7.91 2.89 5.27
N ARG A 71 -7.91 1.73 4.59
CA ARG A 71 -7.87 0.43 5.25
C ARG A 71 -6.42 -0.04 5.39
N ILE A 72 -5.81 0.34 6.51
CA ILE A 72 -4.41 0.02 6.82
C ILE A 72 -4.38 -0.90 8.04
N ILE A 73 -3.71 -2.04 7.92
CA ILE A 73 -3.47 -3.00 8.98
C ILE A 73 -1.98 -2.94 9.32
N ARG A 74 -1.65 -2.57 10.55
CA ARG A 74 -0.28 -2.64 11.06
C ARG A 74 -0.09 -3.93 11.82
N SER A 75 1.03 -4.62 11.57
CA SER A 75 1.42 -5.81 12.31
C SER A 75 2.83 -5.64 12.86
N PRO A 76 3.16 -6.23 14.02
CA PRO A 76 4.54 -6.32 14.44
C PRO A 76 5.36 -7.07 13.37
N GLY A 77 6.51 -6.52 12.99
CA GLY A 77 7.45 -7.19 12.10
C GLY A 77 8.10 -8.39 12.77
N ASP A 78 8.58 -9.35 11.97
CA ASP A 78 9.40 -10.44 12.49
C ASP A 78 10.76 -9.89 12.98
N PRO A 79 11.24 -10.26 14.18
CA PRO A 79 12.50 -9.75 14.73
C PRO A 79 13.71 -9.98 13.82
N ARG A 80 13.72 -11.05 13.02
CA ARG A 80 14.80 -11.33 12.07
C ARG A 80 14.77 -10.36 10.90
N ALA A 81 13.59 -10.04 10.39
CA ALA A 81 13.41 -9.06 9.32
C ALA A 81 13.85 -7.66 9.77
N THR A 82 13.42 -7.24 10.97
CA THR A 82 13.87 -5.97 11.58
C THR A 82 15.38 -5.90 11.71
N LYS A 83 16.01 -7.00 12.16
CA LYS A 83 17.47 -7.08 12.25
C LYS A 83 18.12 -6.89 10.88
N VAL A 84 17.69 -7.63 9.85
CA VAL A 84 18.26 -7.54 8.50
C VAL A 84 18.10 -6.13 7.91
N THR A 85 16.93 -5.51 8.05
CA THR A 85 16.67 -4.13 7.60
C THR A 85 17.64 -3.16 8.26
N ASN A 86 17.79 -3.23 9.59
CA ASN A 86 18.72 -2.37 10.33
C ASN A 86 20.17 -2.58 9.89
N TYR A 87 20.63 -3.84 9.72
CA TYR A 87 21.98 -4.10 9.22
C TYR A 87 22.21 -3.51 7.82
N CYS A 88 21.25 -3.70 6.91
CA CYS A 88 21.36 -3.19 5.54
C CYS A 88 21.48 -1.67 5.51
N PHE A 89 20.62 -0.94 6.24
CA PHE A 89 20.69 0.51 6.33
C PHE A 89 21.96 1.01 6.99
N THR A 90 22.39 0.38 8.11
CA THR A 90 23.61 0.79 8.82
C THR A 90 24.86 0.62 7.94
N LEU A 91 24.93 -0.47 7.16
CA LEU A 91 26.05 -0.71 6.24
C LEU A 91 26.09 0.30 5.09
N VAL A 92 24.93 0.68 4.54
CA VAL A 92 24.84 1.69 3.48
C VAL A 92 25.24 3.08 4.01
N SER A 93 24.83 3.45 5.22
CA SER A 93 25.22 4.73 5.85
C SER A 93 26.68 4.77 6.28
N ALA A 94 27.31 3.64 6.60
CA ALA A 94 28.74 3.58 6.96
C ALA A 94 29.68 3.71 5.75
N HIS A 95 29.15 3.58 4.52
CA HIS A 95 29.90 3.71 3.28
C HIS A 95 29.81 5.11 2.63
N TYR A 96 29.10 6.04 3.27
CA TYR A 96 29.00 7.46 2.89
C TYR A 96 29.69 8.34 3.94
#